data_AF-A0A2R6CV61-F1
#
_entry.id   AF-A0A2R6CV61-F1
#
_cell.length_a   1.000
_cell.length_b   1.000
_cell.length_c   1.000
_cell.angle_alpha   90.00
_cell.angle_beta   90.00
_cell.angle_gamma   90.00
#
_symmetry.space_group_name_H-M   'P 1'
#
loop_
_entity.id
_entity.type
_entity.pdbx_description
1 polymer ?
#
loop_
_entity_poly.entity_id
_entity_poly.type
_entity_poly.pdbx_seq_one_letter_code
_entity_poly.pdbx_strand_id
1 'polypeptide(L)' 'MSGPVSCPQCGETIESTDDLEAEETHELDVDEDGSVSVYSDDGTFYRCRACRGALGVGHS' A
#
# COMPACT_ATOMS: atom_id res chain seq x y z
N MET A 1 16.02 -0.66 -13.30
CA MET A 1 15.40 -1.83 -13.94
C MET A 1 14.96 -2.75 -12.83
N SER A 2 13.68 -2.69 -12.45
CA SER A 2 13.11 -3.61 -11.48
C SER A 2 12.66 -4.86 -12.24
N GLY A 3 13.13 -6.04 -11.83
CA GLY A 3 12.69 -7.31 -12.42
C GLY A 3 11.30 -7.72 -11.90
N PRO A 4 10.68 -8.75 -12.49
CA PRO A 4 9.40 -9.28 -12.00
C PRO A 4 9.53 -9.75 -10.56
N VAL A 5 8.58 -9.38 -9.72
CA VAL A 5 8.54 -9.73 -8.29
C VAL A 5 7.42 -10.75 -8.08
N SER A 6 7.71 -11.87 -7.40
CA SER A 6 6.65 -12.80 -7.03
C SER A 6 5.95 -12.33 -5.75
N CYS A 7 4.62 -12.34 -5.75
CA CYS A 7 3.82 -12.05 -4.57
C CYS A 7 4.12 -13.12 -3.48
N PRO A 8 4.57 -12.74 -2.28
CA PRO A 8 4.88 -13.70 -1.23
C PRO A 8 3.64 -14.40 -0.65
N GLN A 9 2.43 -13.89 -0.91
CA GLN A 9 1.19 -14.45 -0.37
C GLN A 9 0.58 -15.53 -1.26
N CYS A 10 0.56 -15.33 -2.58
CA CYS A 10 -0.07 -16.28 -3.52
C CYS A 10 0.87 -16.82 -4.59
N GLY A 11 2.09 -16.29 -4.72
CA GLY A 11 3.04 -16.68 -5.76
C GLY A 11 2.78 -16.05 -7.13
N GLU A 12 1.80 -15.15 -7.26
CA GLU A 12 1.52 -14.43 -8.51
C GLU A 12 2.74 -13.62 -8.97
N THR A 13 3.00 -13.58 -10.27
CA THR A 13 4.13 -12.80 -10.80
C THR A 13 3.68 -11.37 -11.06
N ILE A 14 4.26 -10.42 -10.34
CA ILE A 14 4.03 -8.98 -10.50
C ILE A 14 5.07 -8.47 -11.49
N GLU A 15 4.63 -8.13 -12.69
CA GLU A 15 5.50 -7.59 -13.74
C GLU A 15 5.52 -6.06 -13.73
N SER A 16 4.44 -5.43 -13.25
CA SER A 16 4.29 -3.98 -13.16
C SER A 16 3.40 -3.56 -11.97
N THR A 17 3.36 -2.26 -11.69
CA THR A 17 2.38 -1.65 -10.77
C THR A 17 0.93 -1.84 -11.21
N ASP A 18 0.64 -2.18 -12.47
CA ASP A 18 -0.70 -2.54 -12.95
C ASP A 18 -1.25 -3.85 -12.37
N ASP A 19 -0.35 -4.75 -11.93
CA ASP A 19 -0.69 -5.99 -11.24
C ASP A 19 -0.91 -5.76 -9.73
N LEU A 20 -0.81 -4.49 -9.30
CA LEU A 20 -1.02 -4.05 -7.93
C LEU A 20 -2.30 -3.21 -7.84
N GLU A 21 -3.01 -3.37 -6.73
CA GLU A 21 -4.01 -2.40 -6.31
C GLU A 21 -3.34 -1.38 -5.41
N ALA A 22 -3.39 -0.11 -5.81
CA ALA A 22 -2.93 1.02 -5.01
C ALA A 22 -4.14 1.66 -4.31
N GLU A 23 -4.07 1.79 -2.99
CA GLU A 23 -5.06 2.47 -2.18
C GLU A 23 -4.37 3.63 -1.46
N GLU A 24 -4.86 4.86 -1.64
CA GLU A 24 -4.37 6.02 -0.89
C GLU A 24 -4.79 5.89 0.57
N THR A 25 -3.81 5.77 1.45
CA THR A 25 -4.03 5.70 2.90
C THR A 25 -3.67 7.03 3.52
N HIS A 26 -4.59 7.55 4.33
CA HIS A 26 -4.35 8.75 5.12
C HIS A 26 -4.00 8.33 6.54
N GLU A 27 -2.88 8.81 7.04
CA GLU A 27 -2.50 8.62 8.44
C GLU A 27 -3.43 9.47 9.32
N LEU A 28 -4.18 8.80 10.20
CA LEU A 28 -5.04 9.47 11.16
C LEU A 28 -4.35 9.43 12.52
N ASP A 29 -3.84 10.57 12.98
CA ASP A 29 -3.40 10.70 14.36
C ASP A 29 -4.58 11.16 15.21
N VAL A 30 -4.90 10.37 16.23
CA VAL A 30 -5.96 10.70 17.18
C VAL A 30 -5.28 11.25 18.42
N ASP A 31 -5.29 12.58 18.53
CA ASP A 31 -4.76 13.28 19.69
C ASP A 31 -5.54 12.90 20.96
N GLU A 32 -4.87 12.93 22.12
CA GLU A 32 -5.45 12.58 23.42
C GLU A 32 -6.65 13.46 23.84
N ASP A 33 -6.86 14.62 23.18
CA ASP A 33 -8.03 15.50 23.38
C ASP A 33 -9.27 15.05 22.59
N GLY A 34 -9.17 13.97 21.79
CA GLY A 34 -10.23 13.48 20.93
C GLY A 34 -10.37 14.25 19.61
N SER A 35 -9.45 15.17 19.31
CA SER A 35 -9.30 15.77 17.99
C SER A 35 -8.64 14.79 17.03
N VAL A 36 -9.27 14.58 15.86
CA VAL A 36 -8.65 13.83 14.76
C VAL A 36 -7.82 14.82 13.96
N SER A 37 -6.50 14.72 14.08
CA SER A 37 -5.55 15.46 13.28
C SER A 37 -5.21 14.60 12.05
N VAL A 38 -5.79 14.94 10.90
CA VAL A 38 -5.44 14.29 9.63
C VAL A 38 -4.09 14.84 9.21
N TYR A 39 -3.01 14.13 9.53
CA TYR A 39 -1.72 14.37 8.90
C TYR A 39 -1.78 13.72 7.52
N SER A 40 -1.82 14.55 6.47
CA SER A 40 -1.65 14.10 5.09
C SER A 40 -0.19 13.67 4.89
N ASP A 41 0.18 12.51 5.43
CA ASP A 41 1.26 11.71 4.85
C ASP A 41 0.56 10.80 3.84
N ASP A 42 0.58 11.19 2.57
CA ASP A 42 -0.07 10.48 1.48
C ASP A 42 0.73 9.19 1.19
N GLY A 43 0.52 8.17 2.01
CA GLY A 43 1.06 6.84 1.79
C GLY A 43 0.25 6.09 0.75
N THR A 44 0.92 5.45 -0.22
CA THR A 44 0.24 4.53 -1.14
C THR A 44 0.38 3.10 -0.62
N PHE A 45 -0.72 2.47 -0.24
CA PHE A 45 -0.73 1.06 0.13
C PHE A 45 -0.87 0.20 -1.11
N TYR A 46 0.13 -0.64 -1.37
CA TYR A 46 0.13 -1.58 -2.48
C TYR A 46 -0.33 -2.96 -2.02
N ARG A 47 -1.34 -3.49 -2.71
CA ARG A 47 -1.83 -4.87 -2.57
C ARG A 47 -1.62 -5.63 -3.87
N CYS A 48 -1.40 -6.95 -3.76
CA CYS A 48 -1.43 -7.81 -4.94
C CYS A 48 -2.85 -7.89 -5.48
N ARG A 49 -3.07 -7.68 -6.78
CA ARG A 49 -4.40 -7.71 -7.38
C ARG A 49 -5.06 -9.09 -7.35
N ALA A 50 -4.27 -10.17 -7.42
CA ALA A 50 -4.78 -11.54 -7.46
C ALA A 50 -5.31 -12.02 -6.09
N CYS A 51 -4.57 -11.77 -5.01
CA CYS A 51 -4.91 -12.27 -3.68
C CYS A 51 -5.29 -11.17 -2.67
N ARG A 52 -5.22 -9.89 -3.07
CA ARG A 52 -5.35 -8.70 -2.20
C ARG A 52 -4.38 -8.68 -1.03
N GLY A 53 -3.30 -9.45 -1.14
CA GLY A 53 -2.28 -9.53 -0.13
C GLY A 53 -1.48 -8.24 -0.01
N ALA A 54 -1.19 -7.83 1.22
CA ALA A 54 -0.39 -6.63 1.48
C ALA A 54 1.04 -6.80 0.96
N LEU A 55 1.49 -5.87 0.12
CA LEU A 55 2.86 -5.85 -0.40
C LEU A 55 3.71 -4.76 0.28
N GLY A 56 3.09 -3.70 0.77
CA GLY A 56 3.74 -2.65 1.56
C GLY A 56 3.12 -1.27 1.36
N VAL A 57 3.65 -0.29 2.09
CA VAL A 57 3.36 1.14 1.90
C VAL A 57 4.55 1.75 1.16
N GLY A 58 4.29 2.46 0.07
CA GLY A 58 5.27 3.36 -0.54
C GLY A 58 5.01 4.79 -0.07
N HIS A 59 6.04 5.46 0.41
CA HIS A 59 6.03 6.91 0.60
C HIS A 59 6.73 7.51 -0.63
N SER A 60 6.04 8.41 -1.33
CA SER A 60 6.55 9.11 -2.53
C SER A 60 7.13 10.47 -2.20
#